data_AF-A0A967N9H1-F1
#
_entry.id   AF-A0A967N9H1-F1
#
_cell.length_a   1.000
_cell.length_b   1.000
_cell.length_c   1.000
_cell.angle_alpha   90.00
_cell.angle_beta   90.00
_cell.angle_gamma   90.00
#
_symmetry.space_group_name_H-M   'P 1'
#
loop_
_entity.id
_entity.type
_entity.pdbx_description
1 polymer ?
#
loop_
_entity_poly.entity_id
_entity_poly.type
_entity_poly.pdbx_seq_one_letter_code
_entity_poly.pdbx_strand_id
1 'polypeptide(L)'
;MTGSQREILDAIAEQTRRMSRQVSRLLDIGRLEAGTYRMEFEAVHVDDLLTGLRLAFEVLAEENGVDLRTEVGETAPETLYADPDMLRDEVLGNLVSNALRFTPEGGEVKIRVWGEGELAIIEVSDTGPGIPEDQRPHVFEKYYQGDRTRSMGAGLGLAVAQEVVEAHGGRITLAPGGPRGATFRVSVPTSPEAVTGKEAAEAPADRTDEAREDEPAGITAEFAGEPSRDDGEEPPDGAGGART
;
A
#
# COMPACT_ATOMS: atom_id res chain seq x y z
N MET A 1 -41.95 -7.72 -19.51
CA MET A 1 -41.23 -7.01 -18.43
C MET A 1 -41.66 -5.57 -18.48
N THR A 2 -42.26 -5.05 -17.40
CA THR A 2 -42.59 -3.63 -17.30
C THR A 2 -41.32 -2.80 -17.13
N GLY A 3 -41.32 -1.53 -17.53
CA GLY A 3 -40.13 -0.66 -17.40
C GLY A 3 -39.56 -0.64 -15.96
N SER A 4 -40.45 -0.65 -14.97
CA SER A 4 -40.11 -0.71 -13.54
C SER A 4 -39.43 -2.02 -13.11
N GLN A 5 -39.76 -3.17 -13.73
CA GLN A 5 -39.07 -4.43 -13.45
C GLN A 5 -37.64 -4.45 -14.01
N ARG A 6 -37.39 -3.76 -15.12
CA ARG A 6 -36.04 -3.61 -15.70
C ARG A 6 -35.17 -2.71 -14.83
N GLU A 7 -35.68 -1.56 -14.41
CA GLU A 7 -34.95 -0.63 -13.52
C GLU A 7 -34.54 -1.30 -12.19
N ILE A 8 -35.43 -2.09 -11.59
CA ILE A 8 -35.11 -2.83 -10.35
C ILE A 8 -34.04 -3.89 -10.60
N LEU A 9 -34.11 -4.63 -11.71
CA LEU A 9 -33.11 -5.63 -12.07
C LEU A 9 -31.75 -5.00 -12.38
N ASP A 10 -31.72 -3.85 -13.04
CA ASP A 10 -30.50 -3.11 -13.34
C ASP A 10 -29.86 -2.56 -12.05
N ALA A 11 -30.67 -2.02 -11.14
CA ALA A 11 -30.22 -1.58 -9.82
C ALA A 11 -29.65 -2.74 -8.98
N ILE A 12 -30.32 -3.89 -8.96
CA ILE A 12 -29.83 -5.10 -8.27
C ILE A 12 -28.54 -5.60 -8.92
N ALA A 13 -28.45 -5.62 -10.24
CA ALA A 13 -27.26 -6.03 -10.96
C ALA A 13 -26.07 -5.13 -10.61
N GLU A 14 -26.27 -3.81 -10.56
CA GLU A 14 -25.20 -2.88 -10.20
C GLU A 14 -24.76 -3.05 -8.74
N GLN A 15 -25.71 -3.20 -7.80
CA GLN A 15 -25.36 -3.48 -6.40
C GLN A 15 -24.63 -4.82 -6.25
N THR A 16 -25.02 -5.84 -7.01
CA THR A 16 -24.35 -7.16 -6.99
C THR A 16 -22.93 -7.06 -7.53
N ARG A 17 -22.71 -6.34 -8.64
CA ARG A 17 -21.36 -6.09 -9.18
C ARG A 17 -20.50 -5.32 -8.17
N ARG A 18 -21.07 -4.29 -7.53
CA ARG A 18 -20.39 -3.52 -6.48
C ARG A 18 -19.99 -4.39 -5.30
N MET A 19 -20.88 -5.26 -4.83
CA MET A 19 -20.62 -6.19 -3.74
C MET A 19 -19.54 -7.22 -4.13
N SER A 20 -19.60 -7.76 -5.35
CA SER A 20 -18.58 -8.67 -5.88
C SER A 20 -17.20 -8.01 -5.89
N ARG A 21 -17.09 -6.77 -6.41
CA ARG A 21 -15.85 -5.98 -6.37
C ARG A 21 -15.34 -5.77 -4.95
N GLN A 22 -16.23 -5.50 -3.99
CA GLN A 22 -15.84 -5.32 -2.59
C GLN A 22 -15.32 -6.62 -1.95
N VAL A 23 -15.98 -7.76 -2.22
CA VAL A 23 -15.53 -9.06 -1.72
C VAL A 23 -14.18 -9.44 -2.33
N SER A 24 -13.99 -9.26 -3.63
CA SER A 24 -12.69 -9.49 -4.28
C SER A 24 -11.60 -8.64 -3.64
N ARG A 25 -11.82 -7.34 -3.47
CA ARG A 25 -10.84 -6.45 -2.79
C ARG A 25 -10.52 -6.91 -1.37
N LEU A 26 -11.50 -7.36 -0.58
CA LEU A 26 -11.23 -7.89 0.76
C LEU A 26 -10.38 -9.17 0.72
N LEU A 27 -10.60 -10.04 -0.27
CA LEU A 27 -9.79 -11.24 -0.46
C LEU A 27 -8.37 -10.89 -0.92
N ASP A 28 -8.23 -9.90 -1.81
CA ASP A 28 -6.92 -9.45 -2.29
C ASP A 28 -6.11 -8.77 -1.18
N ILE A 29 -6.75 -7.92 -0.37
CA ILE A 29 -6.16 -7.37 0.87
C ILE A 29 -5.72 -8.51 1.80
N GLY A 30 -6.63 -9.44 2.11
CA GLY A 30 -6.31 -10.55 3.02
C GLY A 30 -5.15 -11.41 2.50
N ARG A 31 -5.00 -11.54 1.17
CA ARG A 31 -3.88 -12.26 0.56
C ARG A 31 -2.59 -11.46 0.59
N LEU A 32 -2.64 -10.15 0.36
CA LEU A 32 -1.50 -9.23 0.45
C LEU A 32 -0.98 -9.19 1.90
N GLU A 33 -1.85 -8.98 2.89
CA GLU A 33 -1.51 -9.00 4.32
C GLU A 33 -0.92 -10.34 4.77
N ALA A 34 -1.46 -11.45 4.25
CA ALA A 34 -0.93 -12.78 4.55
C ALA A 34 0.36 -13.12 3.78
N GLY A 35 0.85 -12.23 2.91
CA GLY A 35 2.00 -12.48 2.03
C GLY A 35 1.78 -13.63 1.03
N THR A 36 0.52 -14.00 0.79
CA THR A 36 0.13 -15.10 -0.09
C THR A 36 -0.19 -14.65 -1.51
N TYR A 37 -0.40 -13.35 -1.71
CA TYR A 37 -0.51 -12.75 -3.03
C TYR A 37 0.88 -12.77 -3.70
N ARG A 38 0.98 -13.39 -4.87
CA ARG A 38 2.21 -13.39 -5.67
C ARG A 38 2.08 -12.28 -6.70
N MET A 39 2.82 -11.19 -6.50
CA MET A 39 2.90 -10.13 -7.50
C MET A 39 3.71 -10.59 -8.70
N GLU A 40 3.21 -10.29 -9.89
CA GLU A 40 3.84 -10.63 -11.17
C GLU A 40 4.57 -9.40 -11.70
N PHE A 41 5.80 -9.19 -11.21
CA PHE A 41 6.59 -8.03 -11.59
C PHE A 41 7.19 -8.18 -12.99
N GLU A 42 6.99 -7.14 -13.81
CA GLU A 42 7.58 -7.00 -15.13
C GLU A 42 7.97 -5.55 -15.44
N ALA A 43 8.59 -5.35 -16.60
CA ALA A 43 8.90 -4.03 -17.12
C ALA A 43 7.64 -3.42 -17.74
N VAL A 44 7.13 -2.34 -17.13
CA VAL A 44 5.90 -1.66 -17.56
C VAL A 44 6.26 -0.36 -18.25
N HIS A 45 5.92 -0.21 -19.53
CA HIS A 45 6.15 1.04 -20.27
C HIS A 45 5.27 2.17 -19.73
N VAL A 46 5.88 3.32 -19.44
CA VAL A 46 5.17 4.48 -18.87
C VAL A 46 4.09 4.99 -19.81
N ASP A 47 4.35 5.03 -21.11
CA ASP A 47 3.40 5.49 -22.12
C ASP A 47 2.16 4.59 -22.21
N ASP A 48 2.35 3.27 -22.13
CA ASP A 48 1.26 2.29 -22.16
C ASP A 48 0.40 2.40 -20.90
N LEU A 49 1.04 2.54 -19.73
CA LEU A 49 0.36 2.74 -18.46
C LEU A 49 -0.51 3.99 -18.47
N LEU A 50 0.03 5.14 -18.90
CA LEU A 50 -0.69 6.40 -18.98
C LEU A 50 -1.81 6.37 -20.03
N THR A 51 -1.56 5.73 -21.17
CA THR A 51 -2.57 5.56 -22.22
C THR A 51 -3.73 4.70 -21.72
N GLY A 52 -3.43 3.59 -21.05
CA GLY A 52 -4.43 2.71 -20.45
C GLY A 52 -5.29 3.43 -19.41
N LEU A 53 -4.67 4.21 -18.52
CA LEU A 53 -5.39 5.02 -17.53
C LEU A 53 -6.29 6.07 -18.18
N ARG A 54 -5.78 6.79 -19.18
CA ARG A 54 -6.58 7.79 -19.90
C ARG A 54 -7.82 7.14 -20.52
N LEU A 55 -7.64 6.05 -21.27
CA LEU A 55 -8.75 5.34 -21.92
C LEU A 55 -9.77 4.77 -20.92
N ALA A 56 -9.31 4.28 -19.76
CA ALA A 56 -10.19 3.74 -18.73
C ALA A 56 -11.07 4.80 -18.06
N PHE A 57 -10.60 6.05 -17.99
CA PHE A 57 -11.25 7.13 -17.24
C PHE A 57 -11.79 8.29 -18.08
N GLU A 58 -11.54 8.31 -19.39
CA GLU A 58 -11.97 9.37 -20.32
C GLU A 58 -13.49 9.60 -20.25
N VAL A 59 -14.29 8.53 -20.37
CA VAL A 59 -15.76 8.63 -20.31
C VAL A 59 -16.23 9.19 -18.97
N LEU A 60 -15.66 8.72 -17.85
CA LEU A 60 -16.04 9.20 -16.52
C LEU A 60 -15.64 10.67 -16.30
N ALA A 61 -14.48 11.07 -16.83
CA ALA A 61 -14.00 12.45 -16.77
C ALA A 61 -14.94 13.38 -17.57
N GLU A 62 -15.34 12.98 -18.78
CA GLU A 62 -16.32 13.70 -19.59
C GLU A 62 -17.68 13.80 -18.90
N GLU A 63 -18.19 12.70 -18.33
CA GLU A 63 -19.46 12.67 -17.60
C GLU A 63 -19.46 13.61 -16.37
N ASN A 64 -18.32 13.74 -15.69
CA ASN A 64 -18.15 14.66 -14.57
C ASN A 64 -17.76 16.09 -15.01
N GLY A 65 -17.53 16.33 -16.30
CA GLY A 65 -17.06 17.60 -16.85
C GLY A 65 -15.69 18.03 -16.31
N VAL A 66 -14.78 17.08 -16.12
CA VAL A 66 -13.42 17.27 -15.59
C VAL A 66 -12.39 16.99 -16.69
N ASP A 67 -11.38 17.85 -16.82
CA ASP A 67 -10.29 17.65 -17.78
C ASP A 67 -9.27 16.64 -17.22
N LEU A 68 -9.09 15.50 -17.89
CA LEU A 68 -8.11 14.47 -17.52
C LEU A 68 -6.85 14.60 -18.39
N ARG A 69 -5.72 14.93 -17.77
CA ARG A 69 -4.44 15.15 -18.45
C ARG A 69 -3.37 14.16 -17.99
N THR A 70 -2.52 13.75 -18.93
CA THR A 70 -1.31 12.98 -18.65
C THR A 70 -0.08 13.77 -19.09
N GLU A 71 0.99 13.70 -18.30
CA GLU A 71 2.26 14.38 -18.59
C GLU A 71 3.43 13.45 -18.26
N VAL A 72 4.32 13.25 -19.24
CA VAL A 72 5.60 12.54 -19.05
C VAL A 72 6.68 13.60 -18.91
N GLY A 73 7.28 13.66 -17.72
CA GLY A 73 8.38 14.58 -17.42
C GLY A 73 9.67 14.18 -18.10
N GLU A 74 10.59 15.13 -18.27
CA GLU A 74 11.85 14.92 -19.00
C GLU A 74 12.75 13.83 -18.40
N THR A 75 12.69 13.62 -17.07
CA THR A 75 13.45 12.57 -16.39
C THR A 75 12.68 11.27 -16.23
N ALA A 76 11.48 11.14 -16.80
CA ALA A 76 10.70 9.92 -16.68
C ALA A 76 11.46 8.73 -17.29
N PRO A 77 11.50 7.58 -16.59
CA PRO A 77 12.06 6.38 -17.17
C PRO A 77 11.15 5.86 -18.29
N GLU A 78 11.71 5.09 -19.22
CA GLU A 78 10.92 4.42 -20.26
C GLU A 78 10.04 3.32 -19.66
N THR A 79 10.56 2.62 -18.65
CA THR A 79 9.88 1.51 -17.97
C THR A 79 9.94 1.61 -16.45
N LEU A 80 8.95 0.98 -15.80
CA LEU A 80 8.85 0.76 -14.36
C LEU A 80 9.03 -0.73 -14.07
N TYR A 81 9.48 -1.09 -12.86
CA TYR A 81 9.45 -2.48 -12.40
C TYR A 81 8.27 -2.68 -11.45
N ALA A 82 7.18 -3.25 -11.96
CA ALA A 82 5.92 -3.33 -11.26
C ALA A 82 5.06 -4.52 -11.69
N ASP A 83 4.09 -4.88 -10.86
CA ASP A 83 2.92 -5.66 -11.28
C ASP A 83 1.94 -4.70 -12.00
N PRO A 84 1.73 -4.85 -13.32
CA PRO A 84 1.01 -3.87 -14.12
C PRO A 84 -0.46 -3.75 -13.73
N ASP A 85 -1.11 -4.86 -13.40
CA ASP A 85 -2.53 -4.89 -13.07
C ASP A 85 -2.77 -4.29 -11.69
N MET A 86 -1.93 -4.65 -10.71
CA MET A 86 -2.03 -4.11 -9.35
C MET A 86 -1.69 -2.62 -9.31
N LEU A 87 -0.63 -2.18 -10.01
CA LEU A 87 -0.27 -0.76 -10.10
C LEU A 87 -1.37 0.05 -10.82
N ARG A 88 -1.89 -0.45 -11.94
CA ARG A 88 -2.90 0.28 -12.73
C ARG A 88 -4.24 0.33 -12.01
N ASP A 89 -4.76 -0.79 -11.50
CA ASP A 89 -6.15 -0.89 -11.08
C ASP A 89 -6.34 -0.54 -9.59
N GLU A 90 -5.49 -1.08 -8.71
CA GLU A 90 -5.62 -0.89 -7.26
C GLU A 90 -4.93 0.37 -6.74
N VAL A 91 -3.82 0.79 -7.37
CA VAL A 91 -3.15 2.05 -7.01
C VAL A 91 -3.69 3.20 -7.83
N LEU A 92 -3.34 3.28 -9.12
CA LEU A 92 -3.62 4.47 -9.94
C LEU A 92 -5.11 4.63 -10.24
N GLY A 93 -5.82 3.53 -10.48
CA GLY A 93 -7.27 3.53 -10.68
C GLY A 93 -8.02 4.03 -9.45
N ASN A 94 -7.57 3.68 -8.25
CA ASN A 94 -8.13 4.22 -7.02
C ASN A 94 -7.83 5.73 -6.85
N LEU A 95 -6.61 6.17 -7.15
CA LEU A 95 -6.25 7.60 -7.05
C LEU A 95 -7.03 8.46 -8.06
N VAL A 96 -7.07 8.05 -9.33
CA VAL A 96 -7.76 8.77 -10.41
C VAL A 96 -9.26 8.79 -10.18
N SER A 97 -9.86 7.66 -9.78
CA SER A 97 -11.31 7.62 -9.47
C SER A 97 -11.67 8.52 -8.29
N ASN A 98 -10.84 8.60 -7.26
CA ASN A 98 -11.04 9.55 -6.15
C ASN A 98 -10.91 10.99 -6.65
N ALA A 99 -9.88 11.31 -7.42
CA ALA A 99 -9.67 12.64 -7.99
C ALA A 99 -10.87 13.09 -8.84
N LEU A 100 -11.34 12.27 -9.79
CA LEU A 100 -12.50 12.57 -10.64
C LEU A 100 -13.80 12.71 -9.86
N ARG A 101 -13.93 11.99 -8.74
CA ARG A 101 -15.13 12.04 -7.90
C ARG A 101 -15.22 13.29 -7.04
N PHE A 102 -14.08 13.88 -6.64
CA PHE A 102 -14.05 15.07 -5.78
C PHE A 102 -13.80 16.37 -6.52
N THR A 103 -13.31 16.30 -7.75
CA THR A 103 -13.12 17.47 -8.60
C THR A 103 -14.48 17.97 -9.12
N PRO A 104 -14.82 19.25 -8.91
CA PRO A 104 -16.04 19.82 -9.45
C PRO A 104 -15.97 19.96 -10.97
N GLU A 105 -17.13 20.09 -11.63
CA GLU A 105 -17.24 20.40 -13.05
C GLU A 105 -16.40 21.64 -13.42
N GLY A 106 -15.68 21.55 -14.54
CA GLY A 106 -14.70 22.55 -15.00
C GLY A 106 -13.34 22.47 -14.32
N GLY A 107 -13.11 21.48 -13.45
CA GLY A 107 -11.81 21.20 -12.84
C GLY A 107 -10.87 20.37 -13.72
N GLU A 108 -9.73 20.00 -13.16
CA GLU A 108 -8.64 19.27 -13.82
C GLU A 108 -8.16 18.16 -12.89
N VAL A 109 -7.92 16.97 -13.47
CA VAL A 109 -7.14 15.88 -12.87
C VAL A 109 -5.93 15.63 -13.75
N LYS A 110 -4.73 15.64 -13.17
CA LYS A 110 -3.48 15.47 -13.89
C LYS A 110 -2.65 14.35 -13.32
N ILE A 111 -2.24 13.44 -14.20
CA ILE A 111 -1.33 12.34 -13.92
C ILE A 111 0.04 12.70 -14.51
N ARG A 112 1.06 12.83 -13.66
CA ARG A 112 2.42 13.17 -14.09
C ARG A 112 3.40 12.08 -13.68
N VAL A 113 4.33 11.73 -14.57
CA VAL A 113 5.41 10.77 -14.27
C VAL A 113 6.76 11.44 -14.46
N TRP A 114 7.68 11.28 -13.52
CA TRP A 114 9.08 11.68 -13.66
C TRP A 114 10.00 10.73 -12.89
N GLY A 115 11.30 10.76 -13.18
CA GLY A 115 12.30 9.95 -12.47
C GLY A 115 13.02 10.74 -11.38
N GLU A 116 13.26 10.09 -10.26
CA GLU A 116 14.11 10.54 -9.15
C GLU A 116 15.08 9.41 -8.76
N GLY A 117 16.29 9.43 -9.34
CA GLY A 117 17.27 8.37 -9.14
C GLY A 117 16.77 7.04 -9.69
N GLU A 118 16.67 6.03 -8.83
CA GLU A 118 16.19 4.68 -9.18
C GLU A 118 14.68 4.48 -8.97
N LEU A 119 13.96 5.57 -8.70
CA LEU A 119 12.52 5.58 -8.51
C LEU A 119 11.84 6.37 -9.62
N ALA A 120 10.70 5.87 -10.10
CA ALA A 120 9.73 6.66 -10.82
C ALA A 120 8.72 7.23 -9.82
N ILE A 121 8.40 8.51 -9.97
CA ILE A 121 7.36 9.19 -9.23
C ILE A 121 6.16 9.38 -10.15
N ILE A 122 5.02 8.84 -9.73
CA ILE A 122 3.72 9.01 -10.38
C ILE A 122 2.87 9.88 -9.47
N GLU A 123 2.54 11.07 -9.93
CA GLU A 123 1.73 12.05 -9.23
C GLU A 123 0.33 12.10 -9.82
N VAL A 124 -0.69 11.98 -8.97
CA VAL A 124 -2.09 12.24 -9.32
C VAL A 124 -2.51 13.48 -8.56
N SER A 125 -2.79 14.55 -9.28
CA SER A 125 -3.20 15.84 -8.75
C SER A 125 -4.60 16.22 -9.25
N ASP A 126 -5.37 16.88 -8.40
CA ASP A 126 -6.72 17.34 -8.72
C ASP A 126 -6.93 18.80 -8.32
N THR A 127 -7.95 19.46 -8.86
CA THR A 127 -8.33 20.84 -8.50
C THR A 127 -9.60 20.91 -7.65
N GLY A 128 -9.92 19.83 -6.94
CA GLY A 128 -11.05 19.71 -6.04
C GLY A 128 -10.91 20.50 -4.72
N PRO A 129 -11.77 20.21 -3.73
CA PRO A 129 -11.80 20.95 -2.46
C PRO A 129 -10.60 20.65 -1.55
N GLY A 130 -9.75 19.69 -1.92
CA GLY A 130 -8.64 19.19 -1.11
C GLY A 130 -9.09 18.38 0.10
N ILE A 131 -8.09 17.99 0.90
CA ILE A 131 -8.26 17.16 2.09
C ILE A 131 -8.00 18.03 3.32
N PRO A 132 -8.97 18.17 4.25
CA PRO A 132 -8.80 18.93 5.49
C PRO A 132 -7.62 18.44 6.32
N GLU A 133 -6.87 19.35 6.95
CA GLU A 133 -5.63 19.03 7.69
C GLU A 133 -5.82 17.96 8.78
N ASP A 134 -6.95 17.97 9.47
CA ASP A 134 -7.33 16.98 10.48
C ASP A 134 -7.55 15.58 9.91
N GLN A 135 -7.86 15.46 8.61
CA GLN A 135 -8.13 14.19 7.94
C GLN A 135 -6.89 13.59 7.27
N ARG A 136 -5.91 14.42 6.91
CA ARG A 136 -4.70 14.02 6.17
C ARG A 136 -3.93 12.86 6.80
N PRO A 137 -3.74 12.78 8.14
CA PRO A 137 -3.03 11.66 8.76
C PRO A 137 -3.77 10.31 8.61
N HIS A 138 -5.08 10.35 8.40
CA HIS A 138 -5.95 9.18 8.45
C HIS A 138 -6.37 8.67 7.06
N VAL A 139 -6.01 9.36 5.98
CA VAL A 139 -6.53 9.04 4.62
C VAL A 139 -6.15 7.65 4.13
N PHE A 140 -5.08 7.07 4.68
CA PHE A 140 -4.64 5.71 4.36
C PHE A 140 -5.10 4.66 5.39
N GLU A 141 -5.79 5.06 6.46
CA GLU A 141 -6.32 4.12 7.43
C GLU A 141 -7.50 3.32 6.84
N LYS A 142 -7.56 2.03 7.16
CA LYS A 142 -8.64 1.15 6.72
C LYS A 142 -9.98 1.63 7.27
N TYR A 143 -10.98 1.62 6.41
CA TYR A 143 -12.35 2.04 6.70
C TYR A 143 -12.50 3.53 7.01
N TYR A 144 -11.44 4.33 6.90
CA TYR A 144 -11.52 5.75 7.13
C TYR A 144 -12.36 6.43 6.04
N GLN A 145 -13.28 7.28 6.48
CA GLN A 145 -14.09 8.14 5.63
C GLN A 145 -14.14 9.51 6.26
N GLY A 146 -13.57 10.51 5.58
CA GLY A 146 -13.75 11.90 5.95
C GLY A 146 -15.23 12.28 5.98
N ASP A 147 -15.56 13.33 6.73
CA ASP A 147 -16.96 13.73 6.94
C ASP A 147 -17.74 14.00 5.64
N ARG A 148 -17.04 14.49 4.60
CA ARG A 148 -17.59 14.74 3.27
C ARG A 148 -17.72 13.49 2.39
N THR A 149 -17.15 12.37 2.81
CA THR A 149 -17.06 11.12 2.03
C THR A 149 -17.81 9.94 2.67
N ARG A 150 -18.38 10.14 3.87
CA ARG A 150 -19.27 9.18 4.54
C ARG A 150 -20.34 8.71 3.57
N SER A 151 -20.55 7.39 3.48
CA SER A 151 -21.47 6.66 2.57
C SER A 151 -21.04 6.45 1.12
N MET A 152 -19.96 7.07 0.66
CA MET A 152 -19.59 7.01 -0.76
C MET A 152 -18.59 5.89 -1.12
N GLY A 153 -18.20 5.04 -0.17
CA GLY A 153 -17.29 3.93 -0.39
C GLY A 153 -17.21 3.00 0.82
N ALA A 154 -16.25 2.06 0.81
CA ALA A 154 -15.92 1.24 1.97
C ALA A 154 -14.75 1.82 2.80
N GLY A 155 -14.10 2.89 2.33
CA GLY A 155 -12.90 3.45 2.99
C GLY A 155 -11.66 2.55 2.86
N LEU A 156 -11.62 1.68 1.86
CA LEU A 156 -10.52 0.71 1.70
C LEU A 156 -9.51 1.12 0.61
N GLY A 157 -9.94 1.87 -0.40
CA GLY A 157 -9.16 2.05 -1.63
C GLY A 157 -7.75 2.61 -1.41
N LEU A 158 -7.60 3.66 -0.59
CA LEU A 158 -6.28 4.24 -0.30
C LEU A 158 -5.40 3.33 0.56
N ALA A 159 -5.99 2.55 1.47
CA ALA A 159 -5.26 1.57 2.26
C ALA A 159 -4.72 0.43 1.37
N VAL A 160 -5.54 -0.08 0.44
CA VAL A 160 -5.10 -1.09 -0.55
C VAL A 160 -3.98 -0.52 -1.42
N ALA A 161 -4.16 0.71 -1.93
CA ALA A 161 -3.13 1.36 -2.73
C ALA A 161 -1.80 1.47 -1.97
N GLN A 162 -1.84 1.77 -0.67
CA GLN A 162 -0.63 1.79 0.16
C GLN A 162 0.03 0.40 0.27
N GLU A 163 -0.72 -0.64 0.62
CA GLU A 163 -0.19 -2.00 0.74
C GLU A 163 0.42 -2.50 -0.58
N VAL A 164 -0.25 -2.22 -1.70
CA VAL A 164 0.26 -2.58 -3.03
C VAL A 164 1.55 -1.84 -3.34
N VAL A 165 1.61 -0.52 -3.11
CA VAL A 165 2.82 0.27 -3.35
C VAL A 165 3.97 -0.16 -2.44
N GLU A 166 3.69 -0.51 -1.19
CA GLU A 166 4.70 -1.07 -0.27
C GLU A 166 5.20 -2.44 -0.75
N ALA A 167 4.31 -3.31 -1.23
CA ALA A 167 4.69 -4.59 -1.84
C ALA A 167 5.58 -4.40 -3.08
N HIS A 168 5.46 -3.26 -3.79
CA HIS A 168 6.34 -2.89 -4.90
C HIS A 168 7.71 -2.34 -4.46
N GLY A 169 8.01 -2.27 -3.15
CA GLY A 169 9.20 -1.59 -2.61
C GLY A 169 9.10 -0.05 -2.63
N GLY A 170 7.93 0.46 -2.99
CA GLY A 170 7.65 1.87 -3.20
C GLY A 170 7.27 2.65 -1.95
N ARG A 171 6.60 3.77 -2.16
CA ARG A 171 5.91 4.56 -1.13
C ARG A 171 4.80 5.38 -1.77
N ILE A 172 3.65 5.48 -1.09
CA ILE A 172 2.60 6.43 -1.43
C ILE A 172 2.57 7.55 -0.38
N THR A 173 2.40 8.79 -0.83
CA THR A 173 2.32 9.96 0.05
C THR A 173 1.27 10.94 -0.43
N LEU A 174 0.75 11.75 0.50
CA LEU A 174 -0.07 12.91 0.20
C LEU A 174 0.80 14.17 0.34
N ALA A 175 1.02 14.89 -0.76
CA ALA A 175 1.82 16.11 -0.75
C ALA A 175 1.18 17.18 0.16
N PRO A 176 1.97 18.00 0.89
CA PRO A 176 1.48 19.01 1.82
C PRO A 176 0.36 19.88 1.24
N GLY A 177 -0.63 20.22 2.08
CA GLY A 177 -1.87 20.88 1.64
C GLY A 177 -1.63 22.26 1.03
N GLY A 178 -2.01 22.42 -0.24
CA GLY A 178 -2.28 23.72 -0.83
C GLY A 178 -3.73 24.14 -0.60
N PRO A 179 -4.11 25.41 -0.86
CA PRO A 179 -5.47 25.91 -0.66
C PRO A 179 -6.52 25.29 -1.60
N ARG A 180 -6.12 24.43 -2.55
CA ARG A 180 -6.97 23.78 -3.57
C ARG A 180 -6.38 22.42 -3.93
N GLY A 181 -7.26 21.43 -4.13
CA GLY A 181 -6.90 20.12 -4.64
C GLY A 181 -6.25 19.17 -3.65
N ALA A 182 -6.08 17.91 -4.06
CA ALA A 182 -5.17 16.98 -3.43
C ALA A 182 -4.09 16.55 -4.44
N THR A 183 -2.96 16.06 -3.93
CA THR A 183 -1.86 15.57 -4.75
C THR A 183 -1.25 14.37 -4.08
N PHE A 184 -1.49 13.19 -4.67
CA PHE A 184 -0.92 11.94 -4.23
C PHE A 184 0.30 11.61 -5.06
N ARG A 185 1.38 11.15 -4.42
CA ARG A 185 2.61 10.71 -5.09
C ARG A 185 2.88 9.26 -4.76
N VAL A 186 3.09 8.46 -5.79
CA VAL A 186 3.47 7.06 -5.72
C VAL A 186 4.89 6.95 -6.27
N SER A 187 5.83 6.52 -5.45
CA SER A 187 7.18 6.16 -5.91
C SER A 187 7.26 4.65 -6.10
N VAL A 188 7.69 4.20 -7.28
CA VAL A 188 7.97 2.77 -7.56
C VAL A 188 9.36 2.60 -8.16
N PRO A 189 10.05 1.48 -7.90
CA PRO A 189 11.36 1.17 -8.50
C PRO A 189 11.31 1.11 -10.03
N THR A 190 12.39 1.54 -10.68
CA THR A 190 12.54 1.42 -12.14
C THR A 190 13.16 0.10 -12.57
N SER A 191 13.75 -0.65 -11.64
CA SER A 191 14.38 -1.95 -11.88
C SER A 191 14.28 -2.86 -10.64
N PRO A 192 14.53 -4.16 -10.77
CA PRO A 192 14.63 -5.07 -9.63
C PRO A 192 15.75 -4.70 -8.64
N GLU A 193 16.85 -4.13 -9.15
CA GLU A 193 18.03 -3.76 -8.37
C GLU A 193 17.78 -2.54 -7.46
N ALA A 194 16.85 -1.68 -7.87
CA ALA A 194 16.43 -0.51 -7.11
C ALA A 194 15.60 -0.84 -5.85
N VAL A 195 15.08 -2.07 -5.76
CA VAL A 195 14.31 -2.56 -4.59
C VAL A 195 15.25 -2.86 -3.40
N THR A 196 16.43 -3.41 -3.67
CA THR A 196 17.38 -3.89 -2.64
C THR A 196 18.26 -2.78 -2.05
N GLY A 197 18.38 -1.63 -2.71
CA GLY A 197 19.14 -0.47 -2.20
C GLY A 197 18.56 0.15 -0.92
N LYS A 198 17.28 -0.12 -0.61
CA LYS A 198 16.55 0.44 0.54
C LYS A 198 16.85 -0.29 1.86
N GLU A 199 17.04 -1.62 1.84
CA GLU A 199 17.39 -2.40 3.03
C GLU A 199 18.78 -2.06 3.59
N ALA A 200 19.71 -1.61 2.74
CA ALA A 200 21.06 -1.25 3.17
C ALA A 200 21.17 0.16 3.80
N ALA A 201 20.19 1.04 3.57
CA ALA A 201 20.25 2.44 4.00
C ALA A 201 19.53 2.73 5.34
N GLU A 202 18.70 1.80 5.84
CA GLU A 202 17.96 1.93 7.11
C GLU A 202 18.56 1.13 8.28
N ALA A 203 19.80 0.62 8.17
CA ALA A 203 20.51 0.11 9.34
C ALA A 203 20.80 1.25 10.33
N PRO A 204 20.43 1.14 11.62
CA PRO A 204 20.62 2.23 12.57
C PRO A 204 22.11 2.47 12.83
N ALA A 205 22.59 3.63 12.36
CA ALA A 205 23.86 4.21 12.74
C ALA A 205 23.75 4.84 14.14
N ASP A 206 23.65 4.01 15.19
CA ASP A 206 23.98 4.47 16.54
C ASP A 206 24.33 3.29 17.45
N ARG A 207 25.62 3.10 17.70
CA ARG A 207 26.20 2.59 18.96
C ARG A 207 27.73 2.72 18.91
N THR A 208 28.19 3.95 19.12
CA THR A 208 29.48 4.25 19.76
C THR A 208 29.13 5.09 21.00
N ASP A 209 29.07 4.47 22.17
CA ASP A 209 30.17 4.35 23.15
C ASP A 209 30.08 5.50 24.16
N GLU A 210 29.88 5.15 25.44
CA GLU A 210 30.53 5.75 26.63
C GLU A 210 29.72 5.46 27.92
N ALA A 211 30.27 4.60 28.78
CA ALA A 211 30.35 4.81 30.23
C ALA A 211 31.27 3.75 30.87
N ARG A 212 32.56 4.12 31.02
CA ARG A 212 33.38 3.81 32.22
C ARG A 212 32.68 4.46 33.43
N GLU A 213 32.76 4.07 34.69
CA GLU A 213 33.68 3.29 35.53
C GLU A 213 32.98 3.21 36.91
N ASP A 214 33.13 2.12 37.68
CA ASP A 214 33.39 2.18 39.14
C ASP A 214 33.54 0.77 39.74
N GLU A 215 34.77 0.43 40.12
CA GLU A 215 35.10 -0.62 41.09
C GLU A 215 34.92 -0.07 42.51
N PRO A 216 34.66 -0.94 43.51
CA PRO A 216 35.79 -1.29 44.37
C PRO A 216 35.84 -2.75 44.85
N ALA A 217 37.06 -3.30 44.78
CA ALA A 217 37.78 -4.07 45.80
C ALA A 217 37.02 -5.00 46.79
N GLY A 218 37.25 -6.30 46.61
CA GLY A 218 37.83 -7.17 47.65
C GLY A 218 36.87 -7.89 48.61
N ILE A 219 36.86 -9.24 48.53
CA ILE A 219 37.15 -10.17 49.64
C ILE A 219 37.31 -11.59 49.06
N THR A 220 38.41 -12.22 49.43
CA THR A 220 38.84 -13.60 49.17
C THR A 220 38.10 -14.61 50.05
N ALA A 221 37.77 -15.79 49.51
CA ALA A 221 37.85 -17.06 50.24
C ALA A 221 37.85 -18.26 49.27
N GLU A 222 39.00 -18.92 49.16
CA GLU A 222 39.12 -20.33 48.78
C GLU A 222 38.32 -21.22 49.75
N PHE A 223 37.68 -22.28 49.27
CA PHE A 223 37.76 -23.60 49.92
C PHE A 223 37.40 -24.71 48.92
N ALA A 224 38.31 -25.69 48.86
CA ALA A 224 38.30 -26.87 48.01
C ALA A 224 37.28 -27.93 48.46
N GLY A 225 36.91 -28.82 47.53
CA GLY A 225 36.24 -30.09 47.84
C GLY A 225 35.57 -30.78 46.64
N GLU A 226 36.34 -31.36 45.73
CA GLU A 226 35.90 -32.53 44.93
C GLU A 226 35.82 -33.78 45.85
N PRO A 227 35.47 -34.98 45.34
CA PRO A 227 34.25 -35.40 44.65
C PRO A 227 33.69 -36.68 45.32
N SER A 228 32.51 -37.18 44.94
CA SER A 228 32.18 -38.61 45.11
C SER A 228 31.19 -39.08 44.06
N ARG A 229 31.67 -40.04 43.27
CA ARG A 229 30.95 -40.97 42.41
C ARG A 229 30.00 -41.82 43.26
N ASP A 230 28.89 -42.30 42.72
CA ASP A 230 28.83 -43.65 42.14
C ASP A 230 27.39 -44.05 41.78
N ASP A 231 27.28 -44.61 40.58
CA ASP A 231 26.44 -45.73 40.13
C ASP A 231 24.94 -45.85 40.53
N GLY A 232 24.14 -46.09 39.50
CA GLY A 232 23.31 -47.30 39.54
C GLY A 232 21.87 -47.17 39.03
N GLU A 233 21.61 -47.95 37.98
CA GLU A 233 20.36 -48.62 37.66
C GLU A 233 19.23 -47.87 36.94
N GLU A 234 19.08 -48.24 35.67
CA GLU A 234 17.87 -48.16 34.84
C GLU A 234 16.92 -49.38 35.13
N PRO A 235 15.77 -49.54 34.45
CA PRO A 235 14.41 -49.44 34.98
C PRO A 235 13.75 -50.85 35.18
N PRO A 236 12.42 -51.04 35.38
CA PRO A 236 11.47 -50.95 34.25
C PRO A 236 9.97 -50.66 34.58
N ASP A 237 9.23 -50.48 33.49
CA ASP A 237 7.89 -51.02 33.21
C ASP A 237 6.60 -50.29 33.61
N GLY A 238 5.61 -50.37 32.71
CA GLY A 238 4.21 -50.45 33.12
C GLY A 238 3.20 -49.43 32.58
N ALA A 239 2.70 -49.70 31.37
CA ALA A 239 1.27 -49.85 31.04
C ALA A 239 0.34 -48.62 30.79
N GLY A 240 -0.39 -48.75 29.66
CA GLY A 240 -1.80 -48.38 29.49
C GLY A 240 -2.05 -47.06 28.74
N GLY A 241 -2.66 -46.96 27.55
CA GLY A 241 -3.52 -47.89 26.83
C GLY A 241 -5.01 -47.51 26.95
N ALA A 242 -5.57 -46.96 25.85
CA ALA A 242 -6.99 -46.92 25.45
C ALA A 242 -7.95 -45.98 26.23
N ARG A 243 -8.46 -44.92 25.57
CA ARG A 243 -9.73 -44.83 24.81
C ARG A 243 -11.01 -44.82 25.66
N THR A 244 -11.73 -43.72 25.54
CA THR A 244 -13.19 -43.66 25.32
C THR A 244 -13.47 -42.54 24.34
#